data_AF-A0A015MD33-F1
#
_entry.id   AF-A0A015MD33-F1
#
_cell.length_a   1.000
_cell.length_b   1.000
_cell.length_c   1.000
_cell.angle_alpha   90.00
_cell.angle_beta   90.00
_cell.angle_gamma   90.00
#
_symmetry.space_group_name_H-M   'P 1'
#
loop_
_entity.id
_entity.type
_entity.pdbx_description
1 polymer ?
#
loop_
_entity_poly.entity_id
_entity_poly.type
_entity_poly.pdbx_seq_one_letter_code
_entity_poly.pdbx_strand_id
1 'polypeptide(L)'
;MHVRSTSSTTISEDDHKVLQKFRNKMDNIQYNTCLEYNEWIPDMTLIMGKYRHCYNDKKIPKKFFADNNMDPGEVPDELQGLTNIEEMLIAQVFMVMSVYRLRGGQNGYKGNVINFLHDVREFTRHLPRNPSSLDVLVVRRKLANDISGFRDFIIHRKKIAKALYWLKANNPYYEDIIIDDEILKSLPQNGSIINQIHQIKSDQIIDEMDDISNKNKNGHDEGNAITRSFVPAIPSM
;
A
#
# COMPACT_ATOMS: atom_id res chain seq x y z
N MET A 1 21.98 -29.51 -33.81
CA MET A 1 21.87 -29.24 -32.37
C MET A 1 23.01 -28.31 -31.97
N HIS A 2 22.72 -27.04 -31.69
CA HIS A 2 23.67 -26.15 -31.01
C HIS A 2 22.93 -25.46 -29.87
N VAL A 3 23.14 -25.99 -28.67
CA VAL A 3 22.69 -25.35 -27.43
C VAL A 3 23.70 -24.24 -27.15
N ARG A 4 23.29 -22.99 -27.37
CA ARG A 4 24.01 -21.82 -26.86
C ARG A 4 23.86 -21.84 -25.34
N SER A 5 24.93 -22.21 -24.65
CA SER A 5 25.03 -22.06 -23.20
C SER A 5 25.22 -20.58 -22.89
N THR A 6 24.18 -19.90 -22.41
CA THR A 6 24.30 -18.55 -21.83
C THR A 6 24.58 -18.69 -20.34
N SER A 7 25.84 -18.89 -19.96
CA SER A 7 26.29 -18.64 -18.59
C SER A 7 26.70 -17.17 -18.47
N SER A 8 25.74 -16.26 -18.34
CA SER A 8 26.03 -14.84 -18.06
C SER A 8 26.21 -14.61 -16.55
N THR A 9 27.24 -15.19 -15.96
CA THR A 9 27.43 -15.10 -14.49
C THR A 9 28.75 -14.49 -14.05
N THR A 10 29.54 -13.94 -14.97
CA THR A 10 30.80 -13.26 -14.63
C THR A 10 30.67 -11.77 -14.94
N ILE A 11 30.45 -10.99 -13.89
CA ILE A 11 30.54 -9.53 -13.89
C ILE A 11 31.97 -9.17 -14.31
N SER A 12 32.13 -8.22 -15.25
CA SER A 12 33.47 -7.84 -15.72
C SER A 12 34.26 -7.10 -14.63
N GLU A 13 35.59 -7.06 -14.73
CA GLU A 13 36.42 -6.28 -13.80
C GLU A 13 36.06 -4.78 -13.81
N ASP A 14 35.64 -4.25 -14.96
CA ASP A 14 35.22 -2.85 -15.06
C ASP A 14 33.86 -2.62 -14.39
N ASP A 15 32.92 -3.56 -14.51
CA ASP A 15 31.66 -3.52 -13.76
C ASP A 15 31.90 -3.61 -12.25
N HIS A 16 32.88 -4.40 -11.81
CA HIS A 16 33.31 -4.46 -10.41
C HIS A 16 33.83 -3.11 -9.91
N LYS A 17 34.65 -2.40 -10.70
CA LYS A 17 35.11 -1.04 -10.35
C LYS A 17 33.95 -0.05 -10.27
N VAL A 18 33.00 -0.12 -11.20
CA VAL A 18 31.80 0.73 -11.20
C VAL A 18 30.96 0.47 -9.95
N LEU A 19 30.73 -0.80 -9.60
CA LEU A 19 30.00 -1.20 -8.39
C LEU A 19 30.71 -0.74 -7.11
N GLN A 20 32.03 -0.87 -7.05
CA GLN A 20 32.80 -0.42 -5.89
C GLN A 20 32.72 1.11 -5.74
N LYS A 21 32.82 1.85 -6.84
CA LYS A 21 32.64 3.31 -6.84
C LYS A 21 31.24 3.70 -6.40
N PHE A 22 30.21 2.98 -6.85
CA PHE A 22 28.83 3.22 -6.44
C PHE A 22 28.64 2.96 -4.94
N ARG A 23 29.10 1.82 -4.42
CA ARG A 23 29.02 1.49 -2.98
C ARG A 23 29.74 2.52 -2.13
N ASN A 24 30.98 2.84 -2.48
CA ASN A 24 31.75 3.88 -1.79
C ASN A 24 31.01 5.23 -1.82
N LYS A 25 30.31 5.57 -2.90
CA LYS A 25 29.54 6.81 -2.95
C LYS A 25 28.31 6.74 -2.05
N MET A 26 27.57 5.63 -2.06
CA MET A 26 26.39 5.41 -1.22
C MET A 26 26.73 5.40 0.28
N ASP A 27 27.82 4.74 0.66
CA ASP A 27 28.28 4.62 2.05
C ASP A 27 28.73 5.96 2.65
N ASN A 28 29.13 6.91 1.79
CA ASN A 28 29.58 8.24 2.19
C ASN A 28 28.50 9.32 2.10
N ILE A 29 27.26 8.98 1.73
CA ILE A 29 26.16 9.94 1.72
C ILE A 29 25.88 10.37 3.17
N GLN A 30 26.07 11.65 3.45
CA GLN A 30 25.72 12.23 4.75
C GLN A 30 24.28 12.74 4.72
N TYR A 31 23.47 12.30 5.67
CA TYR A 31 22.12 12.80 5.82
C TYR A 31 22.10 13.97 6.79
N ASN A 32 21.68 15.13 6.31
CA ASN A 32 21.45 16.29 7.14
C ASN A 32 19.95 16.43 7.44
N THR A 33 19.61 16.82 8.66
CA THR A 33 18.21 17.06 9.04
C THR A 33 17.88 18.54 8.89
N CYS A 34 16.81 18.85 8.17
CA CYS A 34 16.26 20.21 8.15
C CYS A 34 15.41 20.44 9.40
N LEU A 35 15.77 21.42 10.24
CA LEU A 35 15.06 21.73 11.49
C LEU A 35 13.59 22.17 11.28
N GLU A 36 13.22 22.49 10.05
CA GLU A 36 11.91 23.08 9.72
C GLU A 36 10.93 22.08 9.08
N TYR A 37 11.38 20.92 8.64
CA TYR A 37 10.51 19.89 8.05
C TYR A 37 10.78 18.50 8.60
N ASN A 38 11.76 18.37 9.51
CA ASN A 38 12.28 17.09 10.02
C ASN A 38 12.64 16.08 8.92
N GLU A 39 12.90 16.57 7.70
CA GLU A 39 13.26 15.76 6.54
C GLU A 39 14.76 15.44 6.56
N TRP A 40 15.08 14.19 6.23
CA TRP A 40 16.46 13.73 6.05
C TRP A 40 16.86 13.90 4.60
N ILE A 41 17.79 14.81 4.35
CA ILE A 41 18.18 15.18 3.00
C ILE A 41 19.65 14.79 2.77
N PRO A 42 19.94 13.93 1.77
CA PRO A 42 21.29 13.48 1.49
C PRO A 42 22.16 14.59 0.90
N ASP A 43 23.39 14.71 1.40
CA ASP A 43 24.49 15.55 0.92
C ASP A 43 24.12 17.02 0.63
N MET A 44 23.21 17.59 1.44
CA MET A 44 22.67 18.92 1.20
C MET A 44 23.26 20.00 2.10
N THR A 45 23.61 21.13 1.49
CA THR A 45 24.11 22.31 2.19
C THR A 45 22.95 23.05 2.85
N LEU A 46 23.03 23.17 4.18
CA LEU A 46 22.08 23.97 4.96
C LEU A 46 22.49 25.46 4.95
N ILE A 47 21.52 26.34 4.77
CA ILE A 47 21.66 27.79 4.93
C ILE A 47 21.02 28.14 6.27
N MET A 48 21.83 28.57 7.24
CA MET A 48 21.37 28.86 8.62
C MET A 48 20.57 27.70 9.25
N GLY A 49 21.00 26.45 9.04
CA GLY A 49 20.31 25.25 9.55
C GLY A 49 19.04 24.85 8.77
N LYS A 50 18.74 25.52 7.65
CA LYS A 50 17.58 25.23 6.80
C LYS A 50 18.01 24.73 5.43
N TYR A 51 17.26 23.78 4.88
CA TYR A 51 17.39 23.39 3.48
C TYR A 51 17.11 24.59 2.56
N ARG A 52 17.84 24.73 1.45
CA ARG A 52 17.76 25.90 0.55
C ARG A 52 16.33 26.20 0.08
N HIS A 53 15.52 25.17 -0.18
CA HIS A 53 14.11 25.34 -0.54
C HIS A 53 13.32 25.96 0.63
N CYS A 54 13.47 25.41 1.84
CA CYS A 54 12.83 25.89 3.07
C CYS A 54 13.25 27.31 3.43
N TYR A 55 14.53 27.64 3.25
CA TYR A 55 15.06 28.99 3.45
C TYR A 55 14.41 30.01 2.49
N ASN A 56 14.17 29.60 1.24
CA ASN A 56 13.56 30.45 0.23
C ASN A 56 12.02 30.47 0.30
N ASP A 57 11.39 29.46 0.92
CA ASP A 57 9.95 29.43 1.09
C ASP A 57 9.50 30.37 2.22
N LYS A 58 8.95 31.51 1.79
CA LYS A 58 8.42 32.55 2.68
C LYS A 58 6.93 32.38 2.99
N LYS A 59 6.29 31.29 2.54
CA LYS A 59 4.86 31.04 2.84
C LYS A 59 4.66 30.73 4.31
N ILE A 60 3.58 31.28 4.86
CA ILE A 60 3.13 31.06 6.23
C ILE A 60 1.62 30.77 6.17
N PRO A 61 1.12 29.66 6.74
CA PRO A 61 1.90 28.60 7.39
C PRO A 61 2.73 27.81 6.37
N LYS A 62 3.86 27.26 6.82
CA LYS A 62 4.71 26.40 5.99
C LYS A 62 3.98 25.11 5.63
N LYS A 63 4.25 24.56 4.45
CA LYS A 63 3.64 23.29 4.01
C LYS A 63 4.05 22.16 4.97
N PHE A 64 3.17 21.20 5.28
CA PHE A 64 3.51 20.03 6.12
C PHE A 64 4.03 20.39 7.53
N PHE A 65 3.39 21.36 8.20
CA PHE A 65 3.79 21.83 9.52
C PHE A 65 2.64 21.71 10.52
N ALA A 66 2.94 21.78 11.82
CA ALA A 66 1.91 21.68 12.86
C ALA A 66 0.80 22.74 12.68
N ASP A 67 1.17 23.95 12.28
CA ASP A 67 0.26 25.09 12.07
C ASP A 67 -0.82 24.84 10.99
N ASN A 68 -0.61 23.90 10.06
CA ASN A 68 -1.62 23.52 9.07
C ASN A 68 -2.15 22.10 9.25
N ASN A 69 -1.96 21.49 10.42
CA ASN A 69 -2.41 20.14 10.76
C ASN A 69 -1.92 19.07 9.76
N MET A 70 -0.74 19.29 9.17
CA MET A 70 -0.11 18.37 8.21
C MET A 70 1.22 17.80 8.73
N ASP A 71 1.60 18.14 9.96
CA ASP A 71 2.65 17.46 10.70
C ASP A 71 2.01 16.35 11.56
N PRO A 72 2.23 15.07 11.26
CA PRO A 72 1.67 13.96 12.02
C PRO A 72 2.34 13.79 13.40
N GLY A 73 3.46 14.48 13.68
CA GLY A 73 4.22 14.35 14.91
C GLY A 73 4.93 12.99 15.04
N GLU A 74 5.36 12.67 16.26
CA GLU A 74 5.93 11.36 16.57
C GLU A 74 4.84 10.29 16.61
N VAL A 75 5.15 9.10 16.07
CA VAL A 75 4.22 7.98 16.09
C VAL A 75 4.17 7.38 17.51
N PRO A 76 3.01 7.35 18.18
CA PRO A 76 2.86 6.76 19.51
C PRO A 76 3.17 5.27 19.53
N ASP A 77 3.66 4.78 20.67
CA ASP A 77 4.05 3.37 20.86
C ASP A 77 2.93 2.38 20.50
N GLU A 78 1.67 2.72 20.74
CA GLU A 78 0.51 1.89 20.41
C GLU A 78 0.27 1.73 18.91
N LEU A 79 0.73 2.69 18.10
CA LEU A 79 0.60 2.70 16.64
C LEU A 79 1.88 2.24 15.93
N GLN A 80 3.00 2.10 16.65
CA GLN A 80 4.25 1.67 16.07
C GLN A 80 4.23 0.20 15.64
N GLY A 81 4.74 -0.05 14.43
CA GLY A 81 4.96 -1.40 13.92
C GLY A 81 3.68 -2.21 13.72
N LEU A 82 2.58 -1.54 13.37
CA LEU A 82 1.41 -2.19 12.79
C LEU A 82 1.76 -2.70 11.38
N THR A 83 1.26 -3.87 11.00
CA THR A 83 1.38 -4.35 9.62
C THR A 83 0.34 -3.66 8.73
N ASN A 84 0.56 -3.62 7.41
CA ASN A 84 -0.40 -3.00 6.48
C ASN A 84 -1.83 -3.54 6.65
N ILE A 85 -1.97 -4.85 6.91
CA ILE A 85 -3.29 -5.45 7.14
C ILE A 85 -3.88 -5.05 8.50
N GLU A 86 -3.07 -4.87 9.53
CA GLU A 86 -3.52 -4.35 10.84
C GLU A 86 -4.00 -2.91 10.71
N GLU A 87 -3.27 -2.07 9.97
CA GLU A 87 -3.67 -0.71 9.62
C GLU A 87 -5.01 -0.69 8.87
N MET A 88 -5.20 -1.59 7.90
CA MET A 88 -6.47 -1.73 7.17
C MET A 88 -7.65 -2.12 8.08
N LEU A 89 -7.41 -2.97 9.09
CA LEU A 89 -8.46 -3.39 10.02
C LEU A 89 -8.91 -2.27 10.95
N ILE A 90 -8.01 -1.34 11.30
CA ILE A 90 -8.33 -0.19 12.16
C ILE A 90 -8.68 1.07 11.38
N ALA A 91 -8.53 1.08 10.06
CA ALA A 91 -8.83 2.25 9.24
C ALA A 91 -10.35 2.50 9.11
N GLN A 92 -10.78 3.72 9.45
CA GLN A 92 -12.15 4.16 9.17
C GLN A 92 -12.42 4.28 7.67
N VAL A 93 -11.45 4.79 6.90
CA VAL A 93 -11.55 4.99 5.46
C VAL A 93 -10.42 4.23 4.76
N PHE A 94 -10.76 3.49 3.71
CA PHE A 94 -9.80 2.80 2.84
C PHE A 94 -10.00 3.29 1.41
N MET A 95 -8.91 3.61 0.73
CA MET A 95 -8.95 3.95 -0.69
C MET A 95 -8.90 2.65 -1.50
N VAL A 96 -9.91 2.41 -2.32
CA VAL A 96 -9.90 1.30 -3.28
C VAL A 96 -9.04 1.71 -4.47
N MET A 97 -7.90 1.01 -4.66
CA MET A 97 -7.02 1.22 -5.81
C MET A 97 -6.80 -0.08 -6.58
N SER A 98 -6.95 -0.01 -7.90
CA SER A 98 -6.56 -1.10 -8.80
C SER A 98 -5.09 -0.98 -9.18
N VAL A 99 -4.25 -1.85 -8.65
CA VAL A 99 -2.82 -1.93 -8.99
C VAL A 99 -2.57 -3.12 -9.89
N TYR A 100 -1.93 -2.90 -11.05
CA TYR A 100 -1.55 -3.94 -11.98
C TYR A 100 -0.03 -4.01 -12.10
N ARG A 101 0.52 -5.20 -12.28
CA ARG A 101 1.97 -5.38 -12.51
C ARG A 101 2.26 -5.28 -14.00
N LEU A 102 3.03 -4.28 -14.40
CA LEU A 102 3.46 -4.07 -15.78
C LEU A 102 4.55 -5.09 -16.17
N ARG A 103 4.69 -5.33 -17.48
CA ARG A 103 5.84 -6.07 -18.02
C ARG A 103 7.13 -5.34 -17.60
N GLY A 104 8.05 -6.05 -16.96
CA GLY A 104 9.26 -5.46 -16.34
C GLY A 104 9.19 -5.32 -14.81
N GLY A 105 8.09 -5.71 -14.18
CA GLY A 105 8.00 -5.84 -12.71
C GLY A 105 7.60 -4.56 -11.97
N GLN A 106 7.42 -3.45 -12.67
CA GLN A 106 6.90 -2.20 -12.13
C GLN A 106 5.39 -2.30 -11.86
N ASN A 107 4.89 -1.51 -10.90
CA ASN A 107 3.46 -1.39 -10.63
C ASN A 107 2.90 -0.20 -11.43
N GLY A 108 1.73 -0.37 -12.03
CA GLY A 108 0.99 0.68 -12.74
C GLY A 108 -0.45 0.78 -12.23
N TYR A 109 -0.99 2.00 -12.26
CA TYR A 109 -2.40 2.28 -11.98
C TYR A 109 -3.04 2.89 -13.24
N LYS A 110 -4.28 2.49 -13.57
CA LYS A 110 -5.06 3.06 -14.68
C LYS A 110 -6.54 3.02 -14.32
N GLY A 111 -7.24 4.15 -14.47
CA GLY A 111 -8.68 4.24 -14.23
C GLY A 111 -9.13 5.65 -13.84
N ASN A 112 -10.44 5.90 -13.95
CA ASN A 112 -11.06 7.11 -13.40
C ASN A 112 -11.30 6.91 -11.90
N VAL A 113 -11.00 7.93 -11.10
CA VAL A 113 -11.39 7.97 -9.68
C VAL A 113 -12.72 8.70 -9.58
N ILE A 114 -13.74 8.05 -9.04
CA ILE A 114 -15.04 8.67 -8.77
C ILE A 114 -15.31 8.53 -7.27
N ASN A 115 -15.42 9.66 -6.58
CA ASN A 115 -15.87 9.71 -5.18
C ASN A 115 -17.36 10.03 -5.16
N PHE A 116 -18.18 9.05 -4.78
CA PHE A 116 -19.59 9.29 -4.47
C PHE A 116 -19.71 9.68 -2.99
N LEU A 117 -20.52 10.70 -2.70
CA LEU A 117 -20.95 11.00 -1.34
C LEU A 117 -21.84 9.85 -0.87
N HIS A 118 -21.33 9.01 0.02
CA HIS A 118 -22.07 7.94 0.64
C HIS A 118 -22.10 8.17 2.15
N ASP A 119 -23.25 7.95 2.78
CA ASP A 119 -23.30 7.93 4.25
C ASP A 119 -22.63 6.64 4.73
N VAL A 120 -21.32 6.72 4.91
CA VAL A 120 -20.49 5.58 5.30
C VAL A 120 -20.47 5.35 6.81
N ARG A 121 -21.14 6.22 7.60
CA ARG A 121 -21.02 6.26 9.06
C ARG A 121 -21.35 4.92 9.73
N GLU A 122 -22.31 4.18 9.20
CA GLU A 122 -22.77 2.90 9.77
C GLU A 122 -21.65 1.86 9.79
N PHE A 123 -20.85 1.76 8.72
CA PHE A 123 -19.78 0.76 8.61
C PHE A 123 -18.37 1.31 8.85
N THR A 124 -18.17 2.63 8.87
CA THR A 124 -16.86 3.23 9.18
C THR A 124 -16.61 3.38 10.68
N ARG A 125 -17.67 3.38 11.50
CA ARG A 125 -17.56 3.52 12.95
C ARG A 125 -17.26 2.20 13.66
N HIS A 126 -17.69 1.06 13.13
CA HIS A 126 -17.46 -0.24 13.75
C HIS A 126 -16.07 -0.77 13.42
N LEU A 127 -15.21 -0.90 14.43
CA LEU A 127 -13.82 -1.35 14.30
C LEU A 127 -13.47 -2.41 15.35
N PRO A 128 -12.53 -3.34 15.10
CA PRO A 128 -11.86 -3.54 13.82
C PRO A 128 -12.85 -4.05 12.76
N ARG A 129 -12.55 -3.79 11.48
CA ARG A 129 -13.35 -4.34 10.39
C ARG A 129 -13.32 -5.85 10.40
N ASN A 130 -14.44 -6.49 10.09
CA ASN A 130 -14.46 -7.93 9.88
C ASN A 130 -13.66 -8.26 8.61
N PRO A 131 -12.62 -9.12 8.66
CA PRO A 131 -11.85 -9.50 7.48
C PRO A 131 -12.70 -10.02 6.31
N SER A 132 -13.82 -10.69 6.59
CA SER A 132 -14.74 -11.22 5.59
C SER A 132 -15.64 -10.18 4.95
N SER A 133 -15.80 -9.00 5.55
CA SER A 133 -16.52 -7.86 4.97
C SER A 133 -15.58 -6.86 4.30
N LEU A 134 -14.27 -7.13 4.23
CA LEU A 134 -13.34 -6.27 3.51
C LEU A 134 -13.59 -6.39 2.01
N ASP A 135 -13.78 -5.25 1.32
CA ASP A 135 -13.81 -5.13 -0.14
C ASP A 135 -12.40 -5.30 -0.75
N VAL A 136 -11.70 -6.33 -0.31
CA VAL A 136 -10.33 -6.65 -0.70
C VAL A 136 -10.36 -7.98 -1.41
N LEU A 137 -10.00 -7.96 -2.68
CA LEU A 137 -9.81 -9.16 -3.47
C LEU A 137 -8.33 -9.51 -3.54
N VAL A 138 -7.97 -10.67 -3.00
CA VAL A 138 -6.60 -11.18 -3.09
C VAL A 138 -6.44 -12.01 -4.36
N VAL A 139 -5.75 -11.47 -5.36
CA VAL A 139 -5.37 -12.18 -6.59
C VAL A 139 -3.95 -12.70 -6.47
N ARG A 140 -3.76 -14.02 -6.53
CA ARG A 140 -2.45 -14.66 -6.37
C ARG A 140 -2.20 -15.77 -7.38
N ARG A 141 -0.99 -15.75 -7.93
CA ARG A 141 -0.46 -16.83 -8.77
C ARG A 141 -0.08 -18.01 -7.86
N LYS A 142 -0.60 -19.21 -8.14
CA LYS A 142 -0.13 -20.42 -7.46
C LYS A 142 1.34 -20.65 -7.79
N LEU A 143 2.22 -20.52 -6.79
CA LEU A 143 3.49 -21.23 -6.77
C LEU A 143 3.21 -22.59 -6.11
N ALA A 144 3.61 -23.68 -6.76
CA ALA A 144 3.45 -25.00 -6.20
C ALA A 144 4.16 -25.06 -4.83
N ASN A 145 3.41 -25.43 -3.79
CA ASN A 145 3.86 -25.80 -2.44
C ASN A 145 4.24 -24.73 -1.39
N ASP A 146 4.01 -23.44 -1.57
CA ASP A 146 4.35 -22.48 -0.50
C ASP A 146 3.17 -22.14 0.43
N ILE A 147 3.01 -22.93 1.50
CA ILE A 147 2.10 -22.63 2.61
C ILE A 147 2.69 -21.50 3.50
N SER A 148 3.99 -21.21 3.38
CA SER A 148 4.75 -20.29 4.23
C SER A 148 4.86 -18.84 3.71
N GLY A 149 4.37 -18.59 2.49
CA GLY A 149 4.48 -17.30 1.81
C GLY A 149 3.47 -16.22 2.24
N PHE A 150 2.59 -16.49 3.22
CA PHE A 150 1.46 -15.61 3.55
C PHE A 150 1.71 -14.66 4.73
N ARG A 151 2.93 -14.12 4.83
CA ARG A 151 3.33 -13.24 5.94
C ARG A 151 2.55 -11.93 5.97
N ASP A 152 2.16 -11.42 4.80
CA ASP A 152 1.43 -10.15 4.66
C ASP A 152 0.08 -10.13 5.39
N PHE A 153 -0.48 -11.30 5.69
CA PHE A 153 -1.80 -11.44 6.34
C PHE A 153 -1.71 -11.91 7.79
N ILE A 154 -0.51 -11.90 8.38
CA ILE A 154 -0.33 -12.19 9.80
C ILE A 154 -0.67 -10.94 10.61
N ILE A 155 -1.55 -11.11 11.60
CA ILE A 155 -2.00 -10.05 12.49
C ILE A 155 -1.79 -10.42 13.96
N HIS A 156 -1.70 -9.39 14.79
CA HIS A 156 -1.55 -9.47 16.24
C HIS A 156 -2.74 -8.77 16.90
N ARG A 157 -3.73 -9.55 17.35
CA ARG A 157 -4.96 -9.02 17.97
C ARG A 157 -4.68 -8.01 19.09
N LYS A 158 -3.65 -8.26 19.90
CA LYS A 158 -3.26 -7.35 20.99
C LYS A 158 -2.81 -5.98 20.49
N LYS A 159 -2.11 -5.90 19.36
CA LYS A 159 -1.69 -4.63 18.77
C LYS A 159 -2.88 -3.85 18.24
N ILE A 160 -3.76 -4.54 17.49
CA ILE A 160 -5.02 -3.97 16.97
C ILE A 160 -5.84 -3.37 18.12
N ALA A 161 -6.06 -4.13 19.19
CA ALA A 161 -6.81 -3.67 20.34
C ALA A 161 -6.19 -2.40 20.96
N LYS A 162 -4.89 -2.42 21.26
CA LYS A 162 -4.17 -1.27 21.83
C LYS A 162 -4.28 -0.03 20.94
N ALA A 163 -4.07 -0.20 19.63
CA ALA A 163 -4.19 0.88 18.65
C ALA A 163 -5.59 1.49 18.64
N LEU A 164 -6.65 0.67 18.64
CA LEU A 164 -8.04 1.16 18.65
C LEU A 164 -8.39 1.92 19.93
N TYR A 165 -8.01 1.41 21.10
CA TYR A 165 -8.23 2.11 22.36
C TYR A 165 -7.47 3.45 22.41
N TRP A 166 -6.22 3.45 21.94
CA TRP A 166 -5.43 4.67 21.86
C TRP A 166 -6.04 5.69 20.89
N LEU A 167 -6.44 5.26 19.69
CA LEU A 167 -7.06 6.11 18.68
C LEU A 167 -8.37 6.72 19.20
N LYS A 168 -9.23 5.92 19.82
CA LYS A 168 -10.50 6.40 20.38
C LYS A 168 -10.29 7.48 21.46
N ALA A 169 -9.23 7.35 22.26
CA ALA A 169 -8.94 8.28 23.36
C ALA A 169 -8.17 9.54 22.91
N ASN A 170 -7.38 9.47 21.83
CA ASN A 170 -6.41 10.52 21.48
C ASN A 170 -6.61 11.14 20.10
N ASN A 171 -7.43 10.55 19.23
CA ASN A 171 -7.63 11.04 17.87
C ASN A 171 -9.09 11.51 17.68
N PRO A 172 -9.34 12.81 17.45
CA PRO A 172 -10.69 13.36 17.27
C PRO A 172 -11.49 12.69 16.15
N TYR A 173 -10.82 12.18 15.11
CA TYR A 173 -11.50 11.47 14.03
C TYR A 173 -12.03 10.10 14.47
N TYR A 174 -11.47 9.51 15.52
CA TYR A 174 -11.81 8.17 16.04
C TYR A 174 -12.67 8.21 17.30
N GLU A 175 -13.06 9.40 17.80
CA GLU A 175 -13.83 9.56 19.04
C GLU A 175 -15.14 8.73 19.02
N ASP A 176 -15.83 8.76 17.88
CA ASP A 176 -17.14 8.14 17.65
C ASP A 176 -17.10 6.66 17.25
N ILE A 177 -15.93 6.01 17.19
CA ILE A 177 -15.86 4.60 16.78
C ILE A 177 -16.50 3.69 17.83
N ILE A 178 -17.08 2.58 17.38
CA ILE A 178 -17.57 1.50 18.21
C ILE A 178 -16.56 0.36 18.09
N ILE A 179 -15.93 0.00 19.21
CA ILE A 179 -15.01 -1.13 19.24
C ILE A 179 -15.83 -2.41 19.37
N ASP A 180 -15.89 -3.20 18.29
CA ASP A 180 -16.61 -4.46 18.23
C ASP A 180 -15.76 -5.57 18.87
N ASP A 181 -16.10 -5.91 20.12
CA ASP A 181 -15.43 -6.95 20.88
C ASP A 181 -15.62 -8.36 20.29
N GLU A 182 -16.72 -8.61 19.57
CA GLU A 182 -16.98 -9.93 18.98
C GLU A 182 -16.07 -10.14 17.77
N ILE A 183 -15.95 -9.13 16.89
CA ILE A 183 -14.98 -9.16 15.79
C ILE A 183 -13.57 -9.25 16.37
N LEU A 184 -13.22 -8.43 17.37
CA LEU A 184 -11.90 -8.45 17.98
C LEU A 184 -11.56 -9.83 18.55
N LYS A 185 -12.50 -10.51 19.23
CA LYS A 185 -12.32 -11.88 19.76
C LYS A 185 -12.17 -12.92 18.65
N SER A 186 -12.85 -12.75 17.51
CA SER A 186 -12.78 -13.64 16.35
C SER A 186 -11.40 -13.64 15.66
N LEU A 187 -10.64 -12.55 15.82
CA LEU A 187 -9.30 -12.42 15.25
C LEU A 187 -8.29 -13.36 15.95
N PRO A 188 -7.36 -13.97 15.20
CA PRO A 188 -6.32 -14.80 15.78
C PRO A 188 -5.39 -13.98 16.69
N GLN A 189 -4.88 -14.61 17.76
CA GLN A 189 -4.01 -13.94 18.72
C GLN A 189 -2.73 -13.41 18.06
N ASN A 190 -2.06 -14.28 17.28
CA ASN A 190 -0.90 -14.01 16.42
C ASN A 190 -1.00 -15.00 15.25
N GLY A 191 -1.64 -14.63 14.14
CA GLY A 191 -1.93 -15.60 13.09
C GLY A 191 -2.43 -14.99 11.79
N SER A 192 -2.56 -15.83 10.77
CA SER A 192 -3.00 -15.39 9.44
C SER A 192 -4.53 -15.29 9.36
N ILE A 193 -5.02 -14.20 8.78
CA ILE A 193 -6.45 -14.03 8.45
C ILE A 193 -6.76 -14.25 6.96
N ILE A 194 -5.81 -14.81 6.19
CA ILE A 194 -5.96 -14.97 4.74
C ILE A 194 -7.21 -15.75 4.36
N ASN A 195 -7.59 -16.77 5.14
CA ASN A 195 -8.77 -17.59 4.88
C ASN A 195 -10.09 -16.86 5.15
N GLN A 196 -10.04 -15.72 5.83
CA GLN A 196 -11.22 -14.89 6.10
C GLN A 196 -11.44 -13.82 5.02
N ILE A 197 -10.46 -13.61 4.12
CA ILE A 197 -10.52 -12.61 3.05
C ILE A 197 -10.91 -13.29 1.73
N HIS A 198 -11.68 -12.60 0.89
CA HIS A 198 -12.06 -13.09 -0.44
C HIS A 198 -10.83 -13.28 -1.35
N GLN A 199 -10.70 -14.49 -1.93
CA GLN A 199 -9.56 -14.88 -2.77
C GLN A 199 -10.05 -15.34 -4.15
N ILE A 200 -9.40 -14.89 -5.23
CA ILE A 200 -9.57 -15.44 -6.57
C ILE A 200 -8.26 -16.07 -7.03
N LYS A 201 -8.37 -17.29 -7.59
CA LYS A 201 -7.24 -18.00 -8.18
C LYS A 201 -6.96 -17.41 -9.57
N SER A 202 -5.72 -17.01 -9.83
CA SER A 202 -5.33 -16.42 -11.13
C SER A 202 -5.67 -17.30 -12.32
N ASP A 203 -5.67 -18.62 -12.16
CA ASP A 203 -5.97 -19.59 -13.23
C ASP A 203 -7.39 -19.41 -13.79
N GLN A 204 -8.35 -18.93 -12.98
CA GLN A 204 -9.73 -18.66 -13.42
C GLN A 204 -9.87 -17.35 -14.22
N ILE A 205 -8.93 -16.41 -14.05
CA ILE A 205 -8.96 -15.11 -14.73
C ILE A 205 -8.36 -15.24 -16.14
N ILE A 206 -7.40 -16.15 -16.33
CA ILE A 206 -6.74 -16.37 -17.62
C ILE A 206 -7.72 -17.02 -18.61
N ASP A 207 -8.50 -18.00 -18.16
CA ASP A 207 -9.47 -18.71 -19.02
C ASP A 207 -10.58 -17.77 -19.54
N GLU A 208 -11.08 -16.83 -18.71
CA GLU A 208 -12.07 -15.83 -19.15
C GLU A 208 -11.47 -14.74 -20.06
N MET A 209 -10.20 -14.38 -19.88
CA MET A 209 -9.51 -13.38 -20.72
C MET A 209 -9.16 -13.93 -22.10
N ASP A 210 -8.82 -15.22 -22.19
CA ASP A 210 -8.51 -15.89 -23.46
C ASP A 210 -9.78 -16.12 -24.31
N ASP A 211 -10.93 -16.41 -23.68
CA ASP A 211 -12.21 -16.55 -24.38
C ASP A 211 -12.76 -15.21 -24.92
N ILE A 212 -12.53 -14.10 -24.21
CA ILE A 212 -12.87 -12.75 -24.70
C ILE A 212 -11.95 -12.34 -25.86
N SER A 213 -10.66 -12.73 -25.82
CA SER A 213 -9.71 -12.44 -26.89
C SER A 213 -10.03 -13.14 -28.21
N ASN A 214 -10.63 -14.34 -28.15
CA ASN A 214 -10.97 -15.11 -29.35
C ASN A 214 -12.27 -14.67 -30.04
N LYS A 215 -13.16 -13.93 -29.36
CA LYS A 215 -14.37 -13.37 -29.99
C LYS A 215 -14.12 -12.06 -30.76
N ASN A 216 -13.01 -11.36 -30.50
CA ASN A 216 -12.68 -10.06 -31.12
C ASN A 216 -11.63 -10.14 -32.24
N LYS A 217 -11.63 -11.21 -33.06
CA LYS A 217 -10.72 -11.34 -34.22
C LYS A 217 -11.25 -10.74 -35.53
N ASN A 218 -12.17 -9.78 -35.48
CA ASN A 218 -12.59 -9.01 -36.66
C ASN A 218 -12.60 -7.51 -36.35
N GLY A 219 -11.48 -6.82 -36.60
CA GLY A 219 -11.44 -5.36 -36.53
C GLY A 219 -10.02 -4.82 -36.34
N HIS A 220 -9.53 -4.11 -37.36
CA HIS A 220 -8.23 -3.46 -37.43
C HIS A 220 -8.06 -2.35 -36.38
N ASP A 221 -6.97 -2.44 -35.63
CA ASP A 221 -6.11 -1.41 -35.04
C ASP A 221 -6.62 -0.21 -34.22
N GLU A 222 -5.78 0.10 -33.22
CA GLU A 222 -5.70 1.28 -32.34
C GLU A 222 -6.71 1.48 -31.19
N GLY A 223 -6.15 1.43 -29.98
CA GLY A 223 -6.78 1.94 -28.76
C GLY A 223 -7.00 0.84 -27.72
N ASN A 224 -5.98 0.58 -26.90
CA ASN A 224 -6.04 -0.35 -25.76
C ASN A 224 -6.88 0.25 -24.59
N ALA A 225 -8.12 0.60 -24.90
CA ALA A 225 -9.15 1.08 -24.00
C ALA A 225 -10.01 -0.11 -23.60
N ILE A 226 -9.55 -0.85 -22.58
CA ILE A 226 -10.44 -1.69 -21.80
C ILE A 226 -11.33 -0.74 -21.00
N THR A 227 -12.46 -0.35 -21.58
CA THR A 227 -13.51 0.40 -20.88
C THR A 227 -14.26 -0.60 -20.02
N ARG A 228 -13.97 -0.63 -18.71
CA ARG A 228 -14.83 -1.31 -17.73
C ARG A 228 -15.62 -0.23 -16.99
N SER A 229 -16.89 -0.07 -17.34
CA SER A 229 -17.82 0.74 -16.58
C SER A 229 -18.16 0.02 -15.28
N PHE A 230 -17.64 0.49 -14.15
CA PHE A 230 -18.15 0.11 -12.83
C PHE A 230 -19.42 0.94 -12.57
N VAL A 231 -20.56 0.38 -12.94
CA VAL A 231 -21.86 0.81 -12.40
C VAL A 231 -22.30 -0.30 -11.45
N PRO A 232 -22.35 -0.05 -10.13
CA PRO A 232 -22.98 -0.99 -9.20
C PRO A 232 -24.44 -1.19 -9.59
N ALA A 233 -24.92 -2.43 -9.58
CA ALA A 233 -26.34 -2.68 -9.76
C ALA A 233 -27.12 -1.96 -8.64
N ILE A 234 -28.10 -1.14 -9.03
CA ILE A 234 -28.99 -0.48 -8.08
C ILE A 234 -29.82 -1.58 -7.39
N PRO A 235 -29.97 -1.56 -6.05
CA PRO A 235 -30.80 -2.52 -5.35
C PRO A 235 -32.23 -2.50 -5.92
N SER A 236 -32.77 -3.67 -6.24
CA SER A 236 -34.19 -3.81 -6.58
C SER A 236 -35.03 -3.46 -5.35
N MET A 237 -36.00 -2.55 -5.52
CA MET A 237 -37.03 -2.22 -4.52
C MET A 237 -37.83 -3.45 -4.08
#